data_AF-X1H2Y1-F1
#
_entry.id   AF-X1H2Y1-F1
#
_cell.length_a   1.000
_cell.length_b   1.000
_cell.length_c   1.000
_cell.angle_alpha   90.00
_cell.angle_beta   90.00
_cell.angle_gamma   90.00
#
_symmetry.space_group_name_H-M   'P 1'
#
loop_
_entity.id
_entity.type
_entity.pdbx_description
1 polymer ?
#
loop_
_entity_poly.entity_id
_entity_poly.type
_entity_poly.pdbx_seq_one_letter_code
_entity_poly.pdbx_strand_id
1 'polypeptide(L)'
;MSKIRWGVLSTARIGTEKVIPAMQLGEYCTVTAIASRQLEKAQAAAVQLGIEKAYGSYEELLADPDIDAVYIPLPQISSPFIQKLTTKN
;
A
#
# COMPACT_ATOMS: atom_id res chain seq x y z
N MET A 1 -0.49 -11.29 -19.31
CA MET A 1 -1.36 -10.93 -18.16
C MET A 1 -1.13 -9.46 -17.83
N SER A 2 -2.14 -8.73 -17.36
CA SER A 2 -1.97 -7.34 -16.89
C SER A 2 -1.23 -7.31 -15.54
N LYS A 3 -0.48 -6.23 -15.28
CA LYS A 3 0.14 -6.02 -13.96
C LYS A 3 -0.94 -5.72 -12.92
N ILE A 4 -0.77 -6.23 -11.70
CA ILE A 4 -1.60 -5.91 -10.54
C ILE A 4 -1.13 -4.58 -9.94
N ARG A 5 -2.06 -3.65 -9.69
CA ARG A 5 -1.82 -2.36 -9.04
C ARG A 5 -1.96 -2.51 -7.53
N TRP A 6 -0.85 -2.37 -6.83
CA TRP A 6 -0.74 -2.59 -5.39
C TRP A 6 -0.80 -1.27 -4.62
N GLY A 7 -1.62 -1.25 -3.57
CA GLY A 7 -1.55 -0.26 -2.50
C GLY A 7 -0.84 -0.81 -1.27
N VAL A 8 -0.08 0.03 -0.57
CA VAL A 8 0.60 -0.37 0.68
C VAL A 8 0.02 0.37 1.88
N LEU A 9 -0.49 -0.38 2.86
CA LEU A 9 -1.13 0.16 4.08
C LEU A 9 -0.15 0.27 5.25
N SER A 10 0.94 1.04 5.09
CA SER A 10 1.87 1.50 6.15
C SER A 10 3.20 1.95 5.54
N THR A 11 3.94 2.78 6.27
CA THR A 11 5.33 3.19 5.96
C THR A 11 6.34 2.46 6.84
N ALA A 12 6.07 1.20 7.21
CA ALA A 12 6.96 0.40 8.04
C ALA A 12 8.30 0.16 7.34
N ARG A 13 9.41 0.22 8.10
CA ARG A 13 10.78 0.09 7.57
C ARG A 13 10.98 -1.17 6.75
N ILE A 14 10.45 -2.32 7.18
CA ILE A 14 10.55 -3.56 6.39
C ILE A 14 9.85 -3.43 5.02
N GLY A 15 8.70 -2.76 4.99
CA GLY A 15 7.96 -2.50 3.76
C GLY A 15 8.73 -1.58 2.84
N THR A 16 9.18 -0.43 3.34
CA THR A 16 9.85 0.60 2.54
C THR A 16 11.28 0.24 2.14
N GLU A 17 12.05 -0.45 3.00
CA GLU A 17 13.45 -0.75 2.74
C GLU A 17 13.67 -2.09 1.99
N LYS A 18 12.71 -3.02 2.04
CA LYS A 18 12.88 -4.39 1.50
C LYS A 18 11.78 -4.80 0.55
N VAL A 19 10.53 -4.78 0.99
CA VAL A 19 9.44 -5.42 0.26
C VAL A 19 8.99 -4.61 -0.96
N ILE A 20 8.76 -3.31 -0.80
CA ILE A 20 8.35 -2.43 -1.91
C ILE A 20 9.41 -2.40 -3.02
N PRO A 21 10.71 -2.22 -2.74
CA PRO A 21 11.74 -2.32 -3.77
C PRO A 21 11.72 -3.65 -4.52
N ALA A 22 11.55 -4.78 -3.81
CA ALA A 22 11.46 -6.10 -4.45
C ALA A 22 10.20 -6.25 -5.32
N MET A 23 9.05 -5.75 -4.84
CA MET A 23 7.79 -5.73 -5.59
C MET A 23 7.91 -4.93 -6.90
N GLN A 24 8.63 -3.79 -6.89
CA GLN A 24 8.82 -2.94 -8.07
C GLN A 24 9.71 -3.58 -9.14
N LEU A 25 10.54 -4.57 -8.78
CA LEU A 25 11.30 -5.38 -9.75
C LEU A 25 10.47 -6.49 -10.41
N GLY A 26 9.26 -6.75 -9.89
CA GLY A 26 8.39 -7.81 -10.39
C GLY A 26 7.76 -7.49 -11.74
N GLU A 27 7.69 -8.49 -12.62
CA GLU A 27 7.10 -8.36 -13.95
C GLU A 27 5.59 -8.04 -13.89
N TYR A 28 4.88 -8.62 -12.93
CA TYR A 28 3.41 -8.55 -12.80
C TYR A 28 2.93 -7.65 -11.66
N CYS A 29 3.81 -6.83 -11.10
CA CYS A 29 3.52 -6.01 -9.93
C CYS A 29 3.84 -4.54 -10.22
N THR A 30 2.96 -3.64 -9.79
CA THR A 30 3.22 -2.20 -9.79
C THR A 30 2.66 -1.61 -8.51
N VAL A 31 3.54 -1.02 -7.69
CA VAL A 31 3.12 -0.32 -6.47
C VAL A 31 2.72 1.10 -6.87
N THR A 32 1.43 1.39 -6.84
CA THR A 32 0.86 2.67 -7.32
C THR A 32 0.48 3.60 -6.17
N ALA A 33 0.25 3.07 -4.97
CA ALA A 33 -0.14 3.84 -3.80
C ALA A 33 0.51 3.39 -2.50
N ILE A 34 0.72 4.35 -1.58
CA ILE A 34 1.09 4.09 -0.19
C ILE A 34 0.26 4.95 0.75
N ALA A 35 -0.17 4.37 1.88
CA ALA A 35 -0.97 5.06 2.88
C ALA A 35 -0.31 4.99 4.26
N SER A 36 -0.53 6.05 5.03
CA SER A 36 -0.17 6.14 6.44
C SER A 36 -1.24 6.93 7.17
N ARG A 37 -1.30 6.81 8.49
CA ARG A 37 -2.18 7.65 9.34
C ARG A 37 -1.69 9.10 9.46
N GLN A 38 -0.54 9.41 8.86
CA GLN A 38 0.07 10.74 8.77
C GLN A 38 0.46 10.94 7.31
N LEU A 39 -0.21 11.89 6.63
CA LEU A 39 -0.05 12.10 5.19
C LEU A 39 1.40 12.39 4.82
N GLU A 40 2.10 13.18 5.63
CA GLU A 40 3.48 13.59 5.40
C GLU A 40 4.42 12.38 5.34
N LYS A 41 4.17 11.36 6.16
CA LYS A 41 4.94 10.11 6.14
C LYS A 41 4.68 9.31 4.87
N ALA A 42 3.43 9.23 4.42
CA ALA A 42 3.07 8.55 3.18
C ALA A 42 3.72 9.25 1.98
N GLN A 43 3.67 10.58 1.93
CA GLN A 43 4.29 11.39 0.88
C GLN A 43 5.81 11.21 0.85
N ALA A 44 6.47 11.28 2.00
CA ALA A 44 7.92 11.07 2.08
C ALA A 44 8.34 9.68 1.55
N ALA A 45 7.61 8.63 1.92
CA ALA A 45 7.85 7.29 1.42
C ALA A 45 7.55 7.16 -0.08
N ALA A 46 6.48 7.80 -0.57
CA ALA A 46 6.12 7.79 -1.97
C ALA A 46 7.21 8.43 -2.84
N VAL A 47 7.72 9.59 -2.41
CA VAL A 47 8.85 10.26 -3.07
C VAL A 47 10.10 9.38 -3.08
N GLN A 48 10.46 8.79 -1.94
CA GLN A 48 11.63 7.92 -1.83
C GLN A 48 11.56 6.70 -2.77
N LEU A 49 10.36 6.16 -2.98
CA LEU A 49 10.14 4.91 -3.71
C LEU A 49 9.61 5.11 -5.14
N GLY A 50 9.39 6.37 -5.57
CA GLY A 50 8.80 6.67 -6.88
C GLY A 50 7.36 6.14 -7.02
N ILE A 51 6.57 6.21 -5.96
CA ILE A 51 5.15 5.80 -5.95
C ILE A 51 4.29 7.01 -6.28
N GLU A 52 3.31 6.83 -7.17
CA GLU A 52 2.49 7.92 -7.71
C GLU A 52 1.54 8.54 -6.68
N LYS A 53 0.84 7.71 -5.90
CA LYS A 53 -0.22 8.17 -4.99
C LYS A 53 0.19 7.98 -3.51
N ALA A 54 -0.11 8.98 -2.69
CA ALA A 54 0.08 8.95 -1.24
C ALA A 54 -1.20 9.35 -0.51
N TYR A 55 -1.59 8.59 0.50
CA TYR A 55 -2.84 8.80 1.26
C TYR A 55 -2.59 9.01 2.75
N GLY A 56 -3.41 9.88 3.36
CA GLY A 56 -3.36 10.22 4.79
C GLY A 56 -4.24 9.31 5.66
N SER A 57 -4.98 8.41 5.03
CA SER A 57 -5.76 7.37 5.68
C SER A 57 -5.72 6.06 4.90
N TYR A 58 -6.03 4.95 5.58
CA TYR A 58 -6.13 3.64 4.92
C TYR A 58 -7.43 3.53 4.14
N GLU A 59 -8.48 4.22 4.58
CA GLU A 59 -9.80 4.28 3.96
C GLU A 59 -9.74 4.91 2.57
N GLU A 60 -8.99 6.01 2.40
CA GLU A 60 -8.79 6.64 1.09
C GLU A 60 -8.13 5.69 0.10
N LEU A 61 -7.07 4.98 0.51
CA LEU A 61 -6.42 3.99 -0.36
C LEU A 61 -7.36 2.83 -0.71
N LEU A 62 -8.15 2.35 0.24
CA LEU A 62 -9.10 1.25 0.02
C LEU A 62 -10.31 1.64 -0.83
N ALA A 63 -10.60 2.94 -0.91
CA ALA A 63 -11.64 3.51 -1.75
C ALA A 63 -11.15 3.82 -3.18
N ASP A 64 -9.84 3.81 -3.45
CA ASP A 64 -9.28 4.07 -4.77
C ASP A 64 -9.65 2.92 -5.74
N PRO A 65 -10.44 3.17 -6.80
CA PRO A 65 -10.78 2.17 -7.80
C PRO A 65 -9.56 1.72 -8.63
N ASP A 66 -8.43 2.42 -8.54
CA ASP A 66 -7.20 2.06 -9.23
C ASP A 66 -6.32 1.06 -8.46
N ILE A 67 -6.77 0.57 -7.30
CA ILE A 67 -6.06 -0.40 -6.49
C ILE A 67 -6.71 -1.77 -6.60
N ASP A 68 -5.93 -2.74 -7.10
CA ASP A 68 -6.39 -4.11 -7.31
C ASP A 68 -6.13 -4.99 -6.07
N ALA A 69 -5.05 -4.72 -5.35
CA ALA A 69 -4.64 -5.49 -4.17
C ALA A 69 -3.91 -4.62 -3.14
N VAL A 70 -3.88 -5.06 -1.88
CA VAL A 70 -3.17 -4.36 -0.79
C VAL A 70 -2.14 -5.21 -0.08
N TYR A 71 -1.01 -4.61 0.25
CA TYR A 71 0.02 -5.15 1.14
C TYR A 71 -0.02 -4.44 2.50
N ILE A 72 0.04 -5.21 3.60
CA ILE A 72 -0.12 -4.70 4.98
C ILE A 72 1.11 -5.07 5.82
N PRO A 73 2.17 -4.22 5.85
CA PRO A 73 3.36 -4.45 6.67
C PRO A 73 3.14 -3.94 8.12
N LEU A 74 2.19 -4.53 8.85
CA LEU A 74 1.90 -4.19 10.24
C LEU A 74 2.03 -5.44 11.13
N PRO A 75 2.59 -5.34 12.35
CA PRO A 75 2.58 -6.44 13.30
C PRO A 75 1.12 -6.79 13.64
N GLN A 76 0.82 -8.08 13.63
CA GLN A 76 -0.53 -8.63 13.71
C GLN A 76 -1.19 -8.32 15.06
N ILE A 77 -1.89 -7.20 15.14
CA ILE A 77 -2.73 -6.83 16.28
C ILE A 77 -4.10 -6.48 15.71
N SER A 78 -5.04 -7.44 15.85
CA SER A 78 -6.50 -7.23 15.86
C SER A 78 -7.03 -6.13 14.93
N SER A 79 -6.64 -6.14 13.66
CA SER A 79 -6.94 -5.05 12.75
C SER A 79 -8.32 -5.26 12.11
N PRO A 80 -9.35 -4.41 12.39
CA PRO A 80 -10.66 -4.50 11.75
C PRO A 80 -10.61 -4.39 10.21
N PHE A 81 -9.46 -4.00 9.66
CA PHE A 81 -9.21 -3.92 8.22
C PHE A 81 -9.25 -5.28 7.49
N ILE A 82 -8.79 -6.37 8.11
CA ILE A 82 -8.86 -7.71 7.49
C ILE A 82 -10.32 -8.10 7.23
N GLN A 83 -11.22 -7.74 8.14
CA GLN A 83 -12.65 -8.04 8.01
C GLN A 83 -13.31 -7.24 6.89
N LYS A 84 -12.87 -5.99 6.65
CA LYS A 84 -13.38 -5.13 5.57
C LYS A 84 -12.90 -5.57 4.18
N LEU A 85 -11.70 -6.15 4.08
CA LEU A 85 -11.16 -6.68 2.82
C LEU A 85 -11.85 -7.97 2.38
N THR A 86 -12.34 -8.78 3.32
CA THR A 86 -13.05 -10.04 3.02
C THR A 86 -14.55 -9.86 2.77
N THR A 87 -15.09 -8.63 2.91
CA THR A 87 -16.53 -8.33 2.75
C THR A 87 -16.87 -7.40 1.58
N LYS A 88 -15.90 -7.00 0.74
CA LYS A 88 -16.20 -6.40 -0.58
C LYS A 88 -16.79 -7.48 -1.50
N ASN A 89 -18.10 -7.71 -1.37
CA ASN A 89 -18.97 -8.30 -2.39
C ASN A 89 -19.77 -7.18 -3.03
#